data_AF-A0A662WUA0-F1
#
_entry.id   AF-A0A662WUA0-F1
#
_cell.length_a   1.000
_cell.length_b   1.000
_cell.length_c   1.000
_cell.angle_alpha   90.00
_cell.angle_beta   90.00
_cell.angle_gamma   90.00
#
_symmetry.space_group_name_H-M   'P 1'
#
loop_
_entity.id
_entity.type
_entity.pdbx_description
1 polymer ?
#
loop_
_entity_poly.entity_id
_entity_poly.type
_entity_poly.pdbx_seq_one_letter_code
_entity_poly.pdbx_strand_id
1 'polypeptide(L)'
;MGVKTPPLQQKRAAATRMAGKDIAGVTKVVAQSELEQIKQRAVIITDSVARQMKQEHEAQQAATRHESQERKRRMMDKEIAVRARREQSAMEMELEADRKALLTDDEVQRHPHLVSLRKINSLALQATGYQLCDALKGHQKERQQMETRYNNIHDSIMERDRIRDIQQRKNDEAEAHTKRMEARQVLEEQIAERQKKTIWEEEAKAIEAQKILKTYKQYEIEEQQKLEQHRERAKEITRQVAQTNDRIRQMKEDAIARDKQEEMVAAAYLRKKALEEEAKQQEDIRIRKSKELRTAKLRAQQEKAQDKQAIQDEFRAKKAFEDTEKNIRLKEKRDRANKAALTQSILLDRKRQEAFHAEQAGRLRDIDANMDRIGRQQVERDYQHHKAIATAAKERELQHGEQLRQQIESNEQNRRKAKMFEQNDAMFLKKKALKESILAEKVRQSTLHKLQKQGVPEEYLRELGHMKINETNA
;
A
#
# COMPACT_ATOMS: atom_id res chain seq x y z
N MET A 1 29.55 -54.30 -23.13
CA MET A 1 29.41 -55.03 -24.41
C MET A 1 30.46 -54.52 -25.40
N GLY A 2 31.28 -55.41 -25.98
CA GLY A 2 31.96 -55.22 -27.26
C GLY A 2 32.90 -54.00 -27.46
N VAL A 3 34.09 -54.01 -26.85
CA VAL A 3 35.20 -53.17 -27.35
C VAL A 3 35.74 -53.79 -28.63
N LYS A 4 35.58 -53.12 -29.79
CA LYS A 4 36.14 -53.59 -31.08
C LYS A 4 37.54 -53.02 -31.30
N THR A 5 38.55 -53.84 -31.12
CA THR A 5 39.92 -53.56 -31.59
C THR A 5 40.04 -53.82 -33.10
N PRO A 6 40.79 -53.00 -33.86
CA PRO A 6 41.13 -53.30 -35.25
C PRO A 6 42.27 -54.34 -35.33
N PRO A 7 42.28 -55.25 -36.32
CA PRO A 7 43.28 -56.31 -36.41
C PRO A 7 44.62 -55.81 -36.98
N LEU A 8 45.72 -56.22 -36.35
CA LEU A 8 47.08 -56.08 -36.88
C LEU A 8 47.30 -57.05 -38.06
N GLN A 9 47.21 -56.54 -39.30
CA GLN A 9 47.61 -57.31 -40.48
C GLN A 9 49.15 -57.47 -40.53
N GLN A 10 49.66 -58.53 -39.92
CA GLN A 10 51.04 -58.97 -40.08
C GLN A 10 51.29 -59.43 -41.53
N LYS A 11 51.85 -58.55 -42.37
CA LYS A 11 52.35 -58.95 -43.69
C LYS A 11 53.62 -59.80 -43.56
N ARG A 12 53.45 -61.11 -43.37
CA ARG A 12 54.50 -62.10 -43.57
C ARG A 12 54.91 -62.11 -45.05
N ALA A 13 55.98 -61.39 -45.40
CA ALA A 13 56.64 -61.55 -46.69
C ALA A 13 57.39 -62.89 -46.69
N ALA A 14 56.94 -63.85 -47.50
CA ALA A 14 57.60 -65.14 -47.64
C ALA A 14 58.91 -65.01 -48.42
N ALA A 15 60.03 -65.43 -47.83
CA ALA A 15 61.35 -65.42 -48.45
C ALA A 15 61.50 -66.59 -49.44
N THR A 16 60.84 -66.51 -50.59
CA THR A 16 60.91 -67.54 -51.64
C THR A 16 62.28 -67.55 -52.31
N ARG A 17 63.16 -68.47 -51.88
CA ARG A 17 64.45 -68.72 -52.52
C ARG A 17 64.25 -69.41 -53.87
N MET A 18 64.12 -68.64 -54.96
CA MET A 18 64.28 -69.16 -56.32
C MET A 18 65.74 -69.00 -56.75
N ALA A 19 66.49 -70.09 -56.73
CA ALA A 19 67.87 -70.12 -57.21
C ALA A 19 67.91 -70.58 -58.68
N GLY A 20 68.67 -69.86 -59.51
CA GLY A 20 69.26 -70.37 -60.75
C GLY A 20 68.31 -70.77 -61.89
N LYS A 21 67.87 -69.80 -62.69
CA LYS A 21 67.60 -70.03 -64.12
C LYS A 21 67.81 -68.74 -64.95
N ASP A 22 68.30 -68.95 -66.17
CA ASP A 22 68.25 -68.07 -67.35
C ASP A 22 68.82 -66.65 -67.27
N ILE A 23 70.14 -66.54 -67.46
CA ILE A 23 70.80 -65.33 -67.98
C ILE A 23 70.75 -65.39 -69.52
N ALA A 24 69.65 -64.93 -70.12
CA ALA A 24 69.58 -64.73 -71.58
C ALA A 24 68.47 -63.74 -72.02
N GLY A 25 68.86 -62.70 -72.76
CA GLY A 25 68.14 -62.29 -73.97
C GLY A 25 66.75 -61.64 -73.91
N VAL A 26 66.13 -61.37 -72.76
CA VAL A 26 64.80 -60.69 -72.72
C VAL A 26 64.94 -59.18 -72.57
N THR A 27 64.66 -58.44 -73.64
CA THR A 27 64.49 -56.97 -73.62
C THR A 27 63.23 -56.57 -72.86
N LYS A 28 63.34 -56.44 -71.53
CA LYS A 28 62.27 -55.85 -70.71
C LYS A 28 62.06 -54.40 -71.11
N VAL A 29 60.95 -54.12 -71.79
CA VAL A 29 60.46 -52.75 -72.02
C VAL A 29 59.96 -52.22 -70.68
N VAL A 30 60.87 -51.63 -69.92
CA VAL A 30 60.56 -50.95 -68.65
C VAL A 30 59.60 -49.81 -68.97
N ALA A 31 58.42 -49.78 -68.33
CA ALA A 31 57.44 -48.73 -68.58
C ALA A 31 58.04 -47.36 -68.17
N GLN A 32 57.66 -46.25 -68.83
CA GLN A 32 58.21 -44.93 -68.49
C GLN A 32 58.05 -44.59 -67.01
N SER A 33 56.92 -44.95 -66.40
CA SER A 33 56.65 -44.83 -64.96
C SER A 33 57.54 -45.70 -64.06
N GLU A 34 57.94 -46.90 -64.51
CA GLU A 34 58.93 -47.73 -63.79
C GLU A 34 60.35 -47.16 -63.95
N LEU A 35 60.68 -46.65 -65.14
CA LEU A 35 61.98 -46.06 -65.45
C LEU A 35 62.18 -44.75 -64.66
N GLU A 36 61.11 -43.96 -64.48
CA GLU A 36 61.08 -42.80 -63.59
C GLU A 36 61.15 -43.20 -62.11
N GLN A 37 60.44 -44.24 -61.66
CA GLN A 37 60.59 -44.76 -60.29
C GLN A 37 62.00 -45.27 -60.00
N ILE A 38 62.66 -45.92 -60.98
CA ILE A 38 64.05 -46.36 -60.87
C ILE A 38 64.98 -45.14 -60.79
N LYS A 39 64.80 -44.12 -61.65
CA LYS A 39 65.55 -42.85 -61.56
C LYS A 39 65.38 -42.18 -60.19
N GLN A 40 64.15 -42.03 -59.71
CA GLN A 40 63.84 -41.41 -58.42
C GLN A 40 64.44 -42.18 -57.23
N ARG A 41 64.51 -43.52 -57.30
CA ARG A 41 65.15 -44.37 -56.27
C ARG A 41 66.68 -44.43 -56.39
N ALA A 42 67.24 -44.13 -57.55
CA ALA A 42 68.68 -44.13 -57.81
C ALA A 42 69.37 -42.78 -57.52
N VAL A 43 68.61 -41.71 -57.28
CA VAL A 43 69.15 -40.45 -56.76
C VAL A 43 69.71 -40.71 -55.34
N ILE A 44 70.99 -40.41 -55.14
CA ILE A 44 71.62 -40.44 -53.81
C ILE A 44 71.09 -39.26 -53.02
N ILE A 45 70.05 -39.50 -52.21
CA ILE A 45 69.41 -38.48 -51.39
C ILE A 45 70.41 -38.03 -50.31
N THR A 46 70.83 -36.76 -50.38
CA THR A 46 71.65 -36.15 -49.33
C THR A 46 70.82 -35.86 -48.08
N ASP A 47 71.48 -35.81 -46.93
CA ASP A 47 70.82 -35.70 -45.62
C ASP A 47 69.97 -34.42 -45.46
N SER A 48 70.28 -33.37 -46.24
CA SER A 48 69.47 -32.15 -46.37
C SER A 48 68.17 -32.38 -47.16
N VAL A 49 68.25 -33.00 -48.34
CA VAL A 49 67.09 -33.31 -49.19
C VAL A 49 66.16 -34.32 -48.52
N ALA A 50 66.70 -35.30 -47.78
CA ALA A 50 65.91 -36.23 -46.98
C ALA A 50 65.06 -35.50 -45.91
N ARG A 51 65.61 -34.45 -45.29
CA ARG A 51 64.90 -33.62 -44.31
C ARG A 51 63.85 -32.73 -44.97
N GLN A 52 64.14 -32.15 -46.14
CA GLN A 52 63.18 -31.35 -46.92
C GLN A 52 61.98 -32.20 -47.38
N MET A 53 62.21 -33.34 -48.03
CA MET A 53 61.15 -34.28 -48.43
C MET A 53 60.28 -34.74 -47.25
N LYS A 54 60.90 -34.93 -46.07
CA LYS A 54 60.15 -35.25 -44.85
C LYS A 54 59.30 -34.08 -44.36
N GLN A 55 59.85 -32.86 -44.34
CA GLN A 55 59.11 -31.65 -43.95
C GLN A 55 57.94 -31.36 -44.90
N GLU A 56 58.12 -31.52 -46.21
CA GLU A 56 57.06 -31.40 -47.20
C GLU A 56 55.97 -32.45 -47.02
N HIS A 57 56.35 -33.72 -46.78
CA HIS A 57 55.37 -34.77 -46.50
C HIS A 57 54.62 -34.53 -45.18
N GLU A 58 55.29 -34.05 -44.13
CA GLU A 58 54.68 -33.67 -42.86
C GLU A 58 53.75 -32.45 -43.02
N ALA A 59 54.10 -31.47 -43.87
CA ALA A 59 53.25 -30.32 -44.20
C ALA A 59 52.00 -30.73 -45.01
N GLN A 60 52.13 -31.62 -46.00
CA GLN A 60 51.00 -32.17 -46.75
C GLN A 60 50.07 -33.00 -45.83
N GLN A 61 50.64 -33.77 -44.89
CA GLN A 61 49.85 -34.45 -43.86
C GLN A 61 49.19 -33.46 -42.89
N ALA A 62 49.84 -32.35 -42.54
CA ALA A 62 49.25 -31.32 -41.69
C ALA A 62 48.07 -30.62 -42.39
N ALA A 63 48.20 -30.25 -43.67
CA ALA A 63 47.14 -29.63 -44.47
C ALA A 63 45.91 -30.54 -44.61
N THR A 64 46.11 -31.81 -45.01
CA THR A 64 45.00 -32.78 -45.15
C THR A 64 44.33 -33.11 -43.80
N ARG A 65 45.10 -33.15 -42.70
CA ARG A 65 44.54 -33.23 -41.33
C ARG A 65 43.76 -31.96 -40.95
N HIS A 66 44.24 -30.77 -41.33
CA HIS A 66 43.57 -29.49 -41.05
C HIS A 66 42.20 -29.42 -41.75
N GLU A 67 42.13 -29.75 -43.03
CA GLU A 67 40.85 -29.84 -43.75
C GLU A 67 39.87 -30.85 -43.14
N SER A 68 40.38 -31.97 -42.61
CA SER A 68 39.56 -32.97 -41.92
C SER A 68 39.04 -32.44 -40.59
N GLN A 69 39.87 -31.70 -39.84
CA GLN A 69 39.48 -31.03 -38.60
C GLN A 69 38.47 -29.90 -38.85
N GLU A 70 38.65 -29.10 -39.89
CA GLU A 70 37.68 -28.08 -40.31
C GLU A 70 36.34 -28.70 -40.70
N ARG A 71 36.34 -29.76 -41.52
CA ARG A 71 35.12 -30.48 -41.89
C ARG A 71 34.40 -31.03 -40.65
N LYS A 72 35.14 -31.52 -39.65
CA LYS A 72 34.58 -31.92 -38.34
C LYS A 72 34.01 -30.73 -37.56
N ARG A 73 34.75 -29.61 -37.41
CA ARG A 73 34.26 -28.38 -36.74
C ARG A 73 32.94 -27.91 -37.37
N ARG A 74 32.92 -27.68 -38.69
CA ARG A 74 31.74 -27.26 -39.46
C ARG A 74 30.54 -28.22 -39.34
N MET A 75 30.76 -29.50 -38.99
CA MET A 75 29.68 -30.45 -38.69
C MET A 75 29.20 -30.33 -37.23
N MET A 76 30.11 -30.22 -36.26
CA MET A 76 29.77 -29.97 -34.85
C MET A 76 29.01 -28.65 -34.69
N ASP A 77 29.43 -27.59 -35.38
CA ASP A 77 28.76 -26.27 -35.36
C ASP A 77 27.32 -26.35 -35.88
N LYS A 78 27.11 -27.15 -36.94
CA LYS A 78 25.76 -27.45 -37.47
C LYS A 78 24.93 -28.29 -36.52
N GLU A 79 25.53 -29.28 -35.85
CA GLU A 79 24.84 -30.10 -34.86
C GLU A 79 24.40 -29.27 -33.65
N ILE A 80 25.26 -28.38 -33.16
CA ILE A 80 24.95 -27.41 -32.10
C ILE A 80 23.81 -26.48 -32.54
N ALA A 81 23.84 -25.95 -33.77
CA ALA A 81 22.76 -25.11 -34.29
C ALA A 81 21.42 -25.85 -34.46
N VAL A 82 21.44 -27.11 -34.91
CA VAL A 82 20.24 -27.98 -34.98
C VAL A 82 19.71 -28.30 -33.59
N ARG A 83 20.60 -28.56 -32.63
CA ARG A 83 20.24 -28.80 -31.23
C ARG A 83 19.60 -27.56 -30.60
N ALA A 84 20.19 -26.39 -30.74
CA ALA A 84 19.63 -25.13 -30.23
C ALA A 84 18.23 -24.85 -30.81
N ARG A 85 18.01 -25.10 -32.12
CA ARG A 85 16.68 -24.99 -32.75
C ARG A 85 15.66 -25.99 -32.19
N ARG A 86 16.08 -27.22 -31.85
CA ARG A 86 15.21 -28.22 -31.20
C ARG A 86 14.87 -27.82 -29.77
N GLU A 87 15.83 -27.28 -29.02
CA GLU A 87 15.63 -26.80 -27.65
C GLU A 87 14.74 -25.54 -27.61
N GLN A 88 14.87 -24.65 -28.59
CA GLN A 88 13.93 -23.53 -28.83
C GLN A 88 12.52 -24.02 -29.16
N SER A 89 12.37 -24.89 -30.15
CA SER A 89 11.06 -25.43 -30.56
C SER A 89 10.37 -26.23 -29.43
N ALA A 90 11.12 -26.97 -28.61
CA ALA A 90 10.59 -27.63 -27.43
C ALA A 90 10.11 -26.63 -26.36
N MET A 91 10.86 -25.54 -26.12
CA MET A 91 10.45 -24.46 -25.22
C MET A 91 9.20 -23.72 -25.75
N GLU A 92 9.08 -23.50 -27.05
CA GLU A 92 7.89 -22.91 -27.67
C GLU A 92 6.67 -23.83 -27.54
N MET A 93 6.81 -25.14 -27.79
CA MET A 93 5.71 -26.10 -27.59
C MET A 93 5.28 -26.22 -26.12
N GLU A 94 6.22 -26.15 -25.16
CA GLU A 94 5.87 -26.05 -23.74
C GLU A 94 5.06 -24.78 -23.44
N LEU A 95 5.50 -23.62 -23.90
CA LEU A 95 4.80 -22.35 -23.67
C LEU A 95 3.44 -22.29 -24.39
N GLU A 96 3.28 -22.99 -25.52
CA GLU A 96 1.97 -23.21 -26.14
C GLU A 96 1.08 -24.17 -25.34
N ALA A 97 1.63 -25.23 -24.76
CA ALA A 97 0.90 -26.11 -23.87
C ALA A 97 0.46 -25.37 -22.59
N ASP A 98 1.34 -24.56 -22.00
CA ASP A 98 1.02 -23.68 -20.87
C ASP A 98 -0.10 -22.71 -21.24
N ARG A 99 -0.07 -22.08 -22.44
CA ARG A 99 -1.15 -21.20 -22.94
C ARG A 99 -2.49 -21.92 -23.08
N LYS A 100 -2.48 -23.16 -23.58
CA LYS A 100 -3.69 -23.97 -23.85
C LYS A 100 -4.25 -24.67 -22.60
N ALA A 101 -3.44 -24.87 -21.57
CA ALA A 101 -3.88 -25.46 -20.31
C ALA A 101 -4.96 -24.59 -19.63
N LEU A 102 -5.95 -25.22 -18.99
CA LEU A 102 -6.94 -24.51 -18.19
C LEU A 102 -6.26 -23.82 -17.00
N LEU A 103 -6.71 -22.61 -16.66
CA LEU A 103 -6.27 -21.89 -15.48
C LEU A 103 -6.88 -22.53 -14.22
N THR A 104 -6.06 -23.03 -13.30
CA THR A 104 -6.54 -23.46 -11.98
C THR A 104 -6.46 -22.32 -10.95
N ASP A 105 -7.39 -22.26 -10.00
CA ASP A 105 -7.33 -21.25 -8.92
C ASP A 105 -6.09 -21.46 -8.02
N ASP A 106 -5.60 -22.71 -7.92
CA ASP A 106 -4.34 -23.09 -7.29
C ASP A 106 -3.13 -22.34 -7.88
N GLU A 107 -3.01 -22.23 -9.21
CA GLU A 107 -1.96 -21.44 -9.87
C GLU A 107 -2.02 -19.97 -9.45
N VAL A 108 -3.22 -19.39 -9.39
CA VAL A 108 -3.42 -17.99 -8.99
C VAL A 108 -3.01 -17.77 -7.53
N GLN A 109 -3.37 -18.70 -6.63
CA GLN A 109 -3.03 -18.63 -5.21
C GLN A 109 -1.53 -18.86 -4.92
N ARG A 110 -0.79 -19.54 -5.80
CA ARG A 110 0.66 -19.74 -5.68
C ARG A 110 1.48 -18.53 -6.11
N HIS A 111 0.90 -17.61 -6.88
CA HIS A 111 1.60 -16.48 -7.49
C HIS A 111 1.21 -15.04 -7.00
N PRO A 112 0.79 -14.80 -5.74
CA PRO A 112 0.33 -13.48 -5.28
C PRO A 112 1.44 -12.41 -5.23
N HIS A 113 2.71 -12.82 -5.34
CA HIS A 113 3.86 -11.95 -5.44
C HIS A 113 3.98 -11.26 -6.80
N LEU A 114 3.38 -11.80 -7.86
CA LEU A 114 3.37 -11.20 -9.20
C LEU A 114 2.75 -9.79 -9.15
N VAL A 115 3.37 -8.83 -9.84
CA VAL A 115 2.93 -7.43 -9.85
C VAL A 115 1.72 -7.28 -10.78
N SER A 116 1.77 -7.98 -11.92
CA SER A 116 0.67 -8.11 -12.88
C SER A 116 -0.65 -8.55 -12.21
N LEU A 117 -0.63 -9.67 -11.47
CA LEU A 117 -1.82 -10.21 -10.78
C LEU A 117 -2.39 -9.23 -9.74
N ARG A 118 -1.52 -8.54 -8.99
CA ARG A 118 -1.96 -7.52 -8.03
C ARG A 118 -2.60 -6.32 -8.71
N LYS A 119 -2.09 -5.88 -9.87
CA LYS A 119 -2.71 -4.80 -10.65
C LYS A 119 -4.03 -5.23 -11.31
N ILE A 120 -4.14 -6.48 -11.80
CA ILE A 120 -5.39 -7.06 -12.30
C ILE A 120 -6.48 -7.01 -11.22
N ASN A 121 -6.17 -7.50 -10.02
CA ASN A 121 -7.12 -7.52 -8.91
C ASN A 121 -7.52 -6.10 -8.46
N SER A 122 -6.57 -5.14 -8.46
CA SER A 122 -6.87 -3.73 -8.21
C SER A 122 -7.85 -3.14 -9.24
N LEU A 123 -7.63 -3.40 -10.53
CA LEU A 123 -8.50 -2.89 -11.60
C LEU A 123 -9.89 -3.53 -11.57
N ALA A 124 -9.98 -4.84 -11.30
CA ALA A 124 -11.26 -5.55 -11.14
C ALA A 124 -12.08 -5.01 -9.95
N LEU A 125 -11.42 -4.68 -8.83
CA LEU A 125 -12.05 -4.06 -7.67
C LEU A 125 -12.51 -2.63 -7.96
N GLN A 126 -11.73 -1.86 -8.72
CA GLN A 126 -12.13 -0.51 -9.15
C GLN A 126 -13.36 -0.55 -10.08
N ALA A 127 -13.38 -1.46 -11.06
CA ALA A 127 -14.48 -1.59 -12.00
C ALA A 127 -15.81 -2.01 -11.35
N THR A 128 -15.78 -2.97 -10.41
CA THR A 128 -16.97 -3.33 -9.61
C THR A 128 -17.37 -2.22 -8.63
N GLY A 129 -16.41 -1.49 -8.06
CA GLY A 129 -16.66 -0.29 -7.25
C GLY A 129 -17.41 0.81 -8.01
N TYR A 130 -17.02 1.10 -9.25
CA TYR A 130 -17.71 2.10 -10.09
C TYR A 130 -19.12 1.64 -10.49
N GLN A 131 -19.30 0.38 -10.89
CA GLN A 131 -20.63 -0.21 -11.14
C GLN A 131 -21.56 -0.05 -9.91
N LEU A 132 -21.05 -0.36 -8.71
CA LEU A 132 -21.82 -0.24 -7.47
C LEU A 132 -22.15 1.22 -7.14
N CYS A 133 -21.22 2.16 -7.36
CA CYS A 133 -21.47 3.58 -7.15
C CYS A 133 -22.61 4.11 -8.04
N ASP A 134 -22.68 3.67 -9.29
CA ASP A 134 -23.71 4.14 -10.22
C ASP A 134 -25.07 3.47 -9.99
N ALA A 135 -25.09 2.20 -9.56
CA ALA A 135 -26.32 1.57 -9.04
C ALA A 135 -26.85 2.30 -7.79
N LEU A 136 -25.98 2.69 -6.85
CA LEU A 136 -26.35 3.47 -5.66
C LEU A 136 -26.87 4.87 -6.01
N LYS A 137 -26.29 5.55 -7.02
CA LYS A 137 -26.85 6.82 -7.56
C LYS A 137 -28.24 6.62 -8.17
N GLY A 138 -28.50 5.48 -8.81
CA GLY A 138 -29.82 5.08 -9.29
C GLY A 138 -30.83 5.01 -8.14
N HIS A 139 -30.57 4.15 -7.15
CA HIS A 139 -31.43 4.00 -5.97
C HIS A 139 -31.60 5.28 -5.14
N GLN A 140 -30.62 6.18 -5.12
CA GLN A 140 -30.76 7.49 -4.49
C GLN A 140 -31.79 8.36 -5.21
N LYS A 141 -31.77 8.39 -6.55
CA LYS A 141 -32.77 9.13 -7.36
C LYS A 141 -34.16 8.52 -7.22
N GLU A 142 -34.28 7.20 -7.22
CA GLU A 142 -35.55 6.50 -6.97
C GLU A 142 -36.12 6.86 -5.59
N ARG A 143 -35.29 6.86 -4.55
CA ARG A 143 -35.70 7.27 -3.19
C ARG A 143 -36.18 8.71 -3.15
N GLN A 144 -35.47 9.64 -3.78
CA GLN A 144 -35.87 11.05 -3.88
C GLN A 144 -37.19 11.22 -4.65
N GLN A 145 -37.45 10.44 -5.69
CA GLN A 145 -38.74 10.44 -6.40
C GLN A 145 -39.88 9.89 -5.54
N MET A 146 -39.64 8.88 -4.70
CA MET A 146 -40.64 8.35 -3.78
C MET A 146 -40.90 9.29 -2.59
N GLU A 147 -39.86 9.93 -2.06
CA GLU A 147 -39.94 10.92 -0.98
C GLU A 147 -40.70 12.18 -1.43
N THR A 148 -40.38 12.73 -2.61
CA THR A 148 -41.11 13.88 -3.17
C THR A 148 -42.57 13.54 -3.49
N ARG A 149 -42.87 12.33 -3.99
CA ARG A 149 -44.26 11.85 -4.14
C ARG A 149 -44.99 11.75 -2.81
N TYR A 150 -44.35 11.22 -1.77
CA TYR A 150 -44.94 11.11 -0.43
C TYR A 150 -45.25 12.49 0.16
N ASN A 151 -44.29 13.43 0.07
CA ASN A 151 -44.45 14.79 0.56
C ASN A 151 -45.61 15.51 -0.17
N ASN A 152 -45.66 15.44 -1.51
CA ASN A 152 -46.75 16.02 -2.30
C ASN A 152 -48.14 15.46 -1.91
N ILE A 153 -48.22 14.18 -1.55
CA ILE A 153 -49.47 13.56 -1.06
C ILE A 153 -49.82 14.09 0.34
N HIS A 154 -48.82 14.24 1.22
CA HIS A 154 -49.01 14.77 2.57
C HIS A 154 -49.46 16.24 2.55
N ASP A 155 -48.81 17.08 1.76
CA ASP A 155 -49.18 18.49 1.54
C ASP A 155 -50.62 18.59 0.99
N SER A 156 -51.00 17.69 0.08
CA SER A 156 -52.37 17.59 -0.44
C SER A 156 -53.41 17.14 0.60
N ILE A 157 -53.01 16.40 1.65
CA ILE A 157 -53.88 16.10 2.80
C ILE A 157 -54.02 17.36 3.66
N MET A 158 -52.89 17.95 4.08
CA MET A 158 -52.86 19.14 4.94
C MET A 158 -53.64 20.32 4.34
N GLU A 159 -53.53 20.57 3.03
CA GLU A 159 -54.29 21.63 2.36
C GLU A 159 -55.79 21.34 2.30
N ARG A 160 -56.21 20.09 2.11
CA ARG A 160 -57.64 19.71 2.15
C ARG A 160 -58.23 19.88 3.54
N ASP A 161 -57.46 19.57 4.59
CA ASP A 161 -57.89 19.78 5.96
C ASP A 161 -57.93 21.29 6.29
N ARG A 162 -56.92 22.07 5.89
CA ARG A 162 -56.94 23.55 6.00
C ARG A 162 -58.15 24.19 5.30
N ILE A 163 -58.49 23.72 4.10
CA ILE A 163 -59.69 24.19 3.37
C ILE A 163 -60.98 23.80 4.11
N ARG A 164 -61.05 22.61 4.71
CA ARG A 164 -62.21 22.17 5.50
C ARG A 164 -62.41 23.05 6.73
N ASP A 165 -61.35 23.32 7.48
CA ASP A 165 -61.38 24.21 8.67
C ASP A 165 -61.84 25.63 8.31
N ILE A 166 -61.34 26.17 7.19
CA ILE A 166 -61.76 27.49 6.68
C ILE A 166 -63.24 27.46 6.28
N GLN A 167 -63.72 26.38 5.67
CA GLN A 167 -65.12 26.25 5.28
C GLN A 167 -66.05 26.05 6.48
N GLN A 168 -65.62 25.32 7.51
CA GLN A 168 -66.37 25.19 8.77
C GLN A 168 -66.57 26.56 9.42
N ARG A 169 -65.49 27.34 9.62
CA ARG A 169 -65.60 28.70 10.19
C ARG A 169 -66.52 29.62 9.39
N LYS A 170 -66.49 29.55 8.05
CA LYS A 170 -67.43 30.29 7.19
C LYS A 170 -68.88 29.85 7.37
N ASN A 171 -69.13 28.56 7.57
CA ASN A 171 -70.47 28.05 7.86
C ASN A 171 -70.93 28.52 9.26
N ASP A 172 -70.05 28.46 10.27
CA ASP A 172 -70.33 28.93 11.64
C ASP A 172 -70.64 30.43 11.66
N GLU A 173 -69.87 31.24 10.91
CA GLU A 173 -70.11 32.68 10.73
C GLU A 173 -71.44 32.95 10.00
N ALA A 174 -71.79 32.15 8.98
CA ALA A 174 -73.05 32.26 8.27
C ALA A 174 -74.25 31.87 9.17
N GLU A 175 -74.16 30.80 9.95
CA GLU A 175 -75.17 30.44 10.95
C GLU A 175 -75.30 31.49 12.06
N ALA A 176 -74.19 32.06 12.52
CA ALA A 176 -74.22 33.16 13.47
C ALA A 176 -74.86 34.41 12.86
N HIS A 177 -74.74 34.62 11.54
CA HIS A 177 -75.41 35.69 10.82
C HIS A 177 -76.92 35.44 10.65
N THR A 178 -77.37 34.23 10.28
CA THR A 178 -78.81 33.94 10.18
C THR A 178 -79.49 34.07 11.54
N LYS A 179 -78.91 33.51 12.60
CA LYS A 179 -79.44 33.61 13.98
C LYS A 179 -79.53 35.08 14.45
N ARG A 180 -78.63 35.96 14.02
CA ARG A 180 -78.73 37.43 14.26
C ARG A 180 -79.86 38.07 13.48
N MET A 181 -80.10 37.66 12.23
CA MET A 181 -81.19 38.18 11.40
C MET A 181 -82.56 37.70 11.90
N GLU A 182 -82.68 36.45 12.31
CA GLU A 182 -83.87 35.88 12.97
C GLU A 182 -84.17 36.61 14.29
N ALA A 183 -83.18 36.78 15.16
CA ALA A 183 -83.33 37.54 16.40
C ALA A 183 -83.71 39.01 16.15
N ARG A 184 -83.18 39.63 15.08
CA ARG A 184 -83.57 40.97 14.65
C ARG A 184 -85.04 41.02 14.21
N GLN A 185 -85.51 40.06 13.41
CA GLN A 185 -86.90 39.99 12.97
C GLN A 185 -87.86 39.88 14.16
N VAL A 186 -87.56 38.99 15.12
CA VAL A 186 -88.37 38.87 16.36
C VAL A 186 -88.39 40.16 17.17
N LEU A 187 -87.30 40.95 17.19
CA LEU A 187 -87.29 42.27 17.84
C LEU A 187 -88.10 43.31 17.06
N GLU A 188 -88.05 43.31 15.72
CA GLU A 188 -88.87 44.19 14.87
C GLU A 188 -90.37 43.87 15.03
N GLU A 189 -90.75 42.58 15.11
CA GLU A 189 -92.10 42.13 15.45
C GLU A 189 -92.55 42.58 16.84
N GLN A 190 -91.70 42.41 17.87
CA GLN A 190 -92.01 42.88 19.23
C GLN A 190 -92.16 44.40 19.32
N ILE A 191 -91.39 45.17 18.54
CA ILE A 191 -91.55 46.63 18.44
C ILE A 191 -92.90 46.97 17.80
N ALA A 192 -93.26 46.32 16.69
CA ALA A 192 -94.55 46.51 16.03
C ALA A 192 -95.74 46.11 16.92
N GLU A 193 -95.62 45.05 17.73
CA GLU A 193 -96.61 44.70 18.74
C GLU A 193 -96.76 45.77 19.83
N ARG A 194 -95.64 46.28 20.36
CA ARG A 194 -95.67 47.35 21.37
C ARG A 194 -96.32 48.60 20.83
N GLN A 195 -95.99 49.00 19.60
CA GLN A 195 -96.63 50.13 18.90
C GLN A 195 -98.15 49.93 18.76
N LYS A 196 -98.61 48.73 18.34
CA LYS A 196 -100.06 48.41 18.29
C LYS A 196 -100.72 48.52 19.67
N LYS A 197 -100.07 48.03 20.73
CA LYS A 197 -100.56 48.14 22.12
C LYS A 197 -100.63 49.59 22.59
N THR A 198 -99.62 50.42 22.29
CA THR A 198 -99.65 51.87 22.58
C THR A 198 -100.79 52.58 21.84
N ILE A 199 -101.03 52.26 20.57
CA ILE A 199 -102.16 52.81 19.80
C ILE A 199 -103.50 52.42 20.44
N TRP A 200 -103.69 51.15 20.82
CA TRP A 200 -104.91 50.71 21.53
C TRP A 200 -105.09 51.38 22.90
N GLU A 201 -104.00 51.65 23.63
CA GLU A 201 -104.07 52.44 24.86
C GLU A 201 -104.44 53.90 24.62
N GLU A 202 -103.97 54.51 23.54
CA GLU A 202 -104.33 55.88 23.14
C GLU A 202 -105.78 55.96 22.67
N GLU A 203 -106.27 54.98 21.91
CA GLU A 203 -107.67 54.82 21.53
C GLU A 203 -108.57 54.64 22.77
N ALA A 204 -108.15 53.81 23.74
CA ALA A 204 -108.86 53.63 24.99
C ALA A 204 -108.93 54.93 25.81
N LYS A 205 -107.80 55.64 25.97
CA LYS A 205 -107.74 56.96 26.62
C LYS A 205 -108.63 57.98 25.91
N ALA A 206 -108.72 57.96 24.58
CA ALA A 206 -109.61 58.82 23.81
C ALA A 206 -111.10 58.48 24.03
N ILE A 207 -111.46 57.20 24.12
CA ILE A 207 -112.82 56.74 24.46
C ILE A 207 -113.20 57.15 25.90
N GLU A 208 -112.28 57.00 26.86
CA GLU A 208 -112.47 57.46 28.23
C GLU A 208 -112.61 58.98 28.32
N ALA A 209 -111.77 59.75 27.62
CA ALA A 209 -111.90 61.20 27.54
C ALA A 209 -113.24 61.63 26.93
N GLN A 210 -113.74 60.96 25.88
CA GLN A 210 -115.07 61.20 25.34
C GLN A 210 -116.19 60.84 26.33
N LYS A 211 -116.03 59.78 27.13
CA LYS A 211 -116.98 59.38 28.18
C LYS A 211 -117.01 60.42 29.30
N ILE A 212 -115.85 60.89 29.75
CA ILE A 212 -115.67 61.96 30.74
C ILE A 212 -116.31 63.26 30.24
N LEU A 213 -116.09 63.64 28.97
CA LEU A 213 -116.69 64.83 28.36
C LEU A 213 -118.23 64.71 28.23
N LYS A 214 -118.76 63.50 27.99
CA LYS A 214 -120.21 63.23 28.06
C LYS A 214 -120.75 63.40 29.49
N THR A 215 -120.05 62.90 30.51
CA THR A 215 -120.47 63.12 31.91
C THR A 215 -120.35 64.58 32.35
N TYR A 216 -119.35 65.33 31.88
CA TYR A 216 -119.29 66.79 32.11
C TYR A 216 -120.51 67.50 31.50
N LYS A 217 -120.90 67.17 30.27
CA LYS A 217 -122.13 67.74 29.66
C LYS A 217 -123.40 67.37 30.40
N GLN A 218 -123.47 66.17 31.01
CA GLN A 218 -124.57 65.80 31.89
C GLN A 218 -124.55 66.62 33.19
N TYR A 219 -123.38 66.84 33.79
CA TYR A 219 -123.23 67.70 34.96
C TYR A 219 -123.51 69.18 34.65
N GLU A 220 -123.16 69.71 33.47
CA GLU A 220 -123.54 71.07 33.05
C GLU A 220 -125.07 71.24 32.99
N ILE A 221 -125.80 70.24 32.49
CA ILE A 221 -127.27 70.23 32.45
C ILE A 221 -127.86 70.10 33.86
N GLU A 222 -127.33 69.20 34.69
CA GLU A 222 -127.73 69.10 36.10
C GLU A 222 -127.41 70.36 36.90
N GLU A 223 -126.29 71.04 36.62
CA GLU A 223 -125.87 72.26 37.29
C GLU A 223 -126.74 73.45 36.88
N GLN A 224 -127.16 73.53 35.61
CA GLN A 224 -128.19 74.48 35.16
C GLN A 224 -129.51 74.26 35.91
N GLN A 225 -129.98 73.01 36.02
CA GLN A 225 -131.19 72.68 36.80
C GLN A 225 -131.02 72.97 38.31
N LYS A 226 -129.84 72.71 38.88
CA LYS A 226 -129.51 73.07 40.27
C LYS A 226 -129.41 74.58 40.46
N LEU A 227 -128.96 75.34 39.46
CA LEU A 227 -128.93 76.82 39.47
C LEU A 227 -130.34 77.41 39.40
N GLU A 228 -131.26 76.79 38.67
CA GLU A 228 -132.68 77.17 38.67
C GLU A 228 -133.32 76.89 40.05
N GLN A 229 -133.19 75.68 40.58
CA GLN A 229 -133.65 75.34 41.93
C GLN A 229 -132.95 76.16 43.03
N HIS A 230 -131.69 76.56 42.84
CA HIS A 230 -130.98 77.43 43.76
C HIS A 230 -131.43 78.90 43.62
N ARG A 231 -131.84 79.37 42.44
CA ARG A 231 -132.50 80.68 42.28
C ARG A 231 -133.88 80.72 42.95
N GLU A 232 -134.55 79.57 43.09
CA GLU A 232 -135.76 79.44 43.90
C GLU A 232 -135.42 79.44 45.39
N ARG A 233 -134.60 78.49 45.85
CA ARG A 233 -134.19 78.38 47.27
C ARG A 233 -133.43 79.60 47.79
N ALA A 234 -132.70 80.35 46.96
CA ALA A 234 -132.04 81.59 47.37
C ALA A 234 -133.05 82.69 47.73
N LYS A 235 -134.22 82.77 47.06
CA LYS A 235 -135.30 83.69 47.45
C LYS A 235 -135.82 83.35 48.85
N GLU A 236 -135.79 82.07 49.23
CA GLU A 236 -136.17 81.59 50.55
C GLU A 236 -135.06 81.80 51.59
N ILE A 237 -133.79 81.55 51.23
CA ILE A 237 -132.63 81.65 52.15
C ILE A 237 -132.20 83.10 52.39
N THR A 238 -132.34 84.02 51.43
CA THR A 238 -132.17 85.47 51.68
C THR A 238 -133.18 85.98 52.73
N ARG A 239 -134.35 85.33 52.85
CA ARG A 239 -135.35 85.60 53.90
C ARG A 239 -134.91 85.09 55.30
N GLN A 240 -133.88 84.24 55.37
CA GLN A 240 -133.38 83.62 56.61
C GLN A 240 -131.98 84.10 57.03
N VAL A 241 -131.02 84.25 56.11
CA VAL A 241 -129.63 84.66 56.45
C VAL A 241 -129.54 86.09 56.99
N ALA A 242 -130.57 86.91 56.73
CA ALA A 242 -130.80 88.19 57.41
C ALA A 242 -130.99 88.08 58.95
N GLN A 243 -130.98 86.86 59.52
CA GLN A 243 -131.23 86.60 60.94
C GLN A 243 -129.99 86.05 61.71
N THR A 244 -128.85 85.80 61.07
CA THR A 244 -127.77 84.95 61.66
C THR A 244 -126.33 85.46 61.63
N ASN A 245 -125.96 86.51 60.88
CA ASN A 245 -124.55 86.84 60.63
C ASN A 245 -123.76 87.47 61.82
N ASP A 246 -124.44 87.81 62.93
CA ASP A 246 -123.96 88.67 64.03
C ASP A 246 -122.91 88.05 65.01
N ARG A 247 -122.14 86.99 64.63
CA ARG A 247 -121.84 85.89 65.59
C ARG A 247 -120.42 85.28 65.72
N ILE A 248 -119.39 85.61 64.92
CA ILE A 248 -118.08 84.89 64.98
C ILE A 248 -116.85 85.68 64.44
N ARG A 249 -115.65 85.45 65.02
CA ARG A 249 -114.26 85.54 64.42
C ARG A 249 -113.09 85.56 65.45
N GLN A 250 -112.43 84.42 65.73
CA GLN A 250 -111.12 84.28 66.45
C GLN A 250 -110.45 82.92 66.10
N MET A 251 -109.13 82.70 66.32
CA MET A 251 -108.50 81.34 66.25
C MET A 251 -107.19 81.06 67.06
N LYS A 252 -105.96 81.27 66.53
CA LYS A 252 -104.72 80.53 66.92
C LYS A 252 -103.43 81.41 66.85
N GLU A 253 -102.22 80.82 66.82
CA GLU A 253 -101.31 80.90 65.64
C GLU A 253 -100.09 79.91 65.71
N ASP A 254 -98.81 80.33 65.81
CA ASP A 254 -97.58 79.64 65.31
C ASP A 254 -96.87 78.52 66.13
N ALA A 255 -95.97 77.75 65.46
CA ALA A 255 -94.96 76.84 66.05
C ALA A 255 -93.76 76.55 65.08
N ILE A 256 -92.51 76.33 65.56
CA ILE A 256 -91.25 76.25 64.76
C ILE A 256 -90.22 75.20 65.30
N ALA A 257 -89.26 74.73 64.47
CA ALA A 257 -88.20 73.71 64.76
C ALA A 257 -86.72 74.24 64.66
N ARG A 258 -85.66 73.38 64.73
CA ARG A 258 -84.27 73.83 65.10
C ARG A 258 -82.99 73.24 64.44
N ASP A 259 -82.69 71.93 64.53
CA ASP A 259 -81.29 71.44 64.72
C ASP A 259 -80.44 71.02 63.48
N LYS A 260 -79.09 70.99 63.60
CA LYS A 260 -78.10 70.59 62.55
C LYS A 260 -76.66 70.27 63.07
N GLN A 261 -75.90 69.37 62.40
CA GLN A 261 -74.42 69.11 62.47
C GLN A 261 -74.01 68.22 61.24
N GLU A 262 -72.81 68.05 60.65
CA GLU A 262 -71.35 68.35 60.84
C GLU A 262 -70.40 67.25 61.41
N GLU A 263 -69.28 66.95 60.72
CA GLU A 263 -68.21 65.97 61.05
C GLU A 263 -66.84 66.31 60.39
N MET A 264 -65.67 65.83 60.91
CA MET A 264 -64.29 66.17 60.43
C MET A 264 -63.14 65.18 60.84
N VAL A 265 -62.77 64.13 60.06
CA VAL A 265 -61.54 63.30 60.33
C VAL A 265 -60.90 62.62 59.08
N ALA A 266 -60.11 63.32 58.24
CA ALA A 266 -59.47 62.67 57.07
C ALA A 266 -58.13 63.26 56.56
N ALA A 267 -56.97 62.81 57.08
CA ALA A 267 -55.64 62.98 56.44
C ALA A 267 -54.49 62.17 57.12
N ALA A 268 -53.95 61.11 56.49
CA ALA A 268 -52.66 60.50 56.92
C ALA A 268 -51.96 59.57 55.89
N TYR A 269 -50.62 59.57 55.96
CA TYR A 269 -49.67 58.49 55.61
C TYR A 269 -49.44 58.05 54.14
N LEU A 270 -48.90 58.95 53.32
CA LEU A 270 -48.45 58.70 51.94
C LEU A 270 -46.90 58.66 51.85
N ARG A 271 -46.22 57.65 52.46
CA ARG A 271 -44.78 57.80 52.81
C ARG A 271 -43.85 56.56 52.79
N LYS A 272 -44.06 55.54 51.94
CA LYS A 272 -43.36 54.22 52.09
C LYS A 272 -42.70 53.56 50.84
N LYS A 273 -42.42 54.28 49.74
CA LYS A 273 -42.10 53.66 48.43
C LYS A 273 -40.86 54.25 47.70
N ALA A 274 -39.64 54.17 48.28
CA ALA A 274 -38.48 54.92 47.74
C ALA A 274 -37.04 54.43 48.04
N LEU A 275 -36.75 53.13 48.29
CA LEU A 275 -35.42 52.73 48.82
C LEU A 275 -34.74 51.43 48.31
N GLU A 276 -35.21 50.75 47.26
CA GLU A 276 -34.67 49.42 46.86
C GLU A 276 -34.11 49.29 45.43
N GLU A 277 -34.00 50.36 44.64
CA GLU A 277 -33.58 50.27 43.22
C GLU A 277 -32.05 50.29 42.98
N GLU A 278 -31.22 50.48 44.01
CA GLU A 278 -29.78 50.77 43.88
C GLU A 278 -28.89 49.53 43.64
N ALA A 279 -29.40 48.30 43.89
CA ALA A 279 -28.62 47.05 43.85
C ALA A 279 -28.28 46.52 42.42
N LYS A 280 -28.20 47.39 41.41
CA LYS A 280 -28.32 47.00 39.98
C LYS A 280 -27.13 47.36 39.06
N GLN A 281 -26.04 47.93 39.58
CA GLN A 281 -24.96 48.51 38.77
C GLN A 281 -23.53 48.04 39.16
N GLN A 282 -23.34 46.71 39.21
CA GLN A 282 -22.01 46.06 39.23
C GLN A 282 -22.02 44.85 38.26
N GLU A 283 -22.28 45.06 36.96
CA GLU A 283 -21.30 45.42 35.92
C GLU A 283 -20.20 44.34 35.70
N ASP A 284 -20.54 43.36 34.87
CA ASP A 284 -19.95 43.09 33.54
C ASP A 284 -18.42 42.91 33.33
N ILE A 285 -17.58 43.02 34.35
CA ILE A 285 -16.11 42.91 34.22
C ILE A 285 -15.62 41.53 33.72
N ARG A 286 -16.43 40.46 33.78
CA ARG A 286 -16.02 39.11 33.34
C ARG A 286 -16.16 38.81 31.84
N ILE A 287 -16.87 39.63 31.04
CA ILE A 287 -17.05 39.38 29.60
C ILE A 287 -15.96 40.07 28.75
N ARG A 288 -14.67 39.74 28.94
CA ARG A 288 -13.61 40.13 27.96
C ARG A 288 -12.27 39.38 27.93
N LYS A 289 -12.18 38.16 28.49
CA LYS A 289 -11.12 37.19 28.09
C LYS A 289 -11.68 36.00 27.29
N SER A 290 -12.62 36.32 26.41
CA SER A 290 -12.93 35.51 25.24
C SER A 290 -11.76 35.54 24.23
N LYS A 291 -11.59 34.46 23.46
CA LYS A 291 -10.89 34.46 22.15
C LYS A 291 -9.38 34.78 22.15
N GLU A 292 -8.59 33.78 22.51
CA GLU A 292 -7.38 33.38 21.75
C GLU A 292 -7.18 31.88 22.05
N LEU A 293 -7.71 30.92 21.27
CA LEU A 293 -8.03 30.86 19.83
C LEU A 293 -6.75 30.88 18.98
N ARG A 294 -6.44 29.72 18.37
CA ARG A 294 -5.09 29.24 17.96
C ARG A 294 -4.27 28.81 19.19
N THR A 295 -3.61 27.65 19.23
CA THR A 295 -3.26 26.69 18.16
C THR A 295 -3.58 25.24 18.53
N ALA A 296 -4.79 24.78 18.18
CA ALA A 296 -4.89 23.45 17.59
C ALA A 296 -4.10 23.44 16.25
N LYS A 297 -3.49 22.32 15.86
CA LYS A 297 -2.66 22.15 14.63
C LYS A 297 -1.36 22.98 14.55
N LEU A 298 -0.41 22.68 15.43
CA LEU A 298 0.80 22.00 14.92
C LEU A 298 0.78 20.58 15.49
N ARG A 299 0.72 19.55 14.64
CA ARG A 299 1.88 18.86 14.03
C ARG A 299 2.75 18.23 15.12
N ALA A 300 2.71 16.92 15.39
CA ALA A 300 2.35 15.75 14.57
C ALA A 300 3.15 15.70 13.26
N GLN A 301 4.12 14.78 13.18
CA GLN A 301 5.38 14.91 12.42
C GLN A 301 6.26 16.02 13.03
N GLN A 302 7.52 15.81 13.41
CA GLN A 302 8.39 14.63 13.26
C GLN A 302 8.33 13.67 14.47
N GLU A 303 8.50 12.34 14.36
CA GLU A 303 9.65 11.59 13.80
C GLU A 303 10.94 11.79 14.64
N LYS A 304 11.45 10.75 15.32
CA LYS A 304 12.18 9.57 14.81
C LYS A 304 13.65 9.92 14.53
N ALA A 305 14.55 9.11 15.09
CA ALA A 305 16.00 9.12 14.90
C ALA A 305 16.76 10.36 15.41
N GLN A 306 17.34 10.21 16.61
CA GLN A 306 18.78 10.25 16.85
C GLN A 306 18.99 9.53 18.20
N ASP A 307 19.27 8.23 18.19
CA ASP A 307 20.62 7.65 18.17
C ASP A 307 21.50 8.19 19.31
N LYS A 308 21.98 7.38 20.25
CA LYS A 308 22.80 6.15 20.06
C LYS A 308 24.05 6.35 19.20
N GLN A 309 24.50 7.60 19.14
CA GLN A 309 25.92 7.97 19.09
C GLN A 309 26.26 8.69 20.40
N ALA A 310 27.48 8.64 20.96
CA ALA A 310 28.58 7.71 20.76
C ALA A 310 29.60 7.87 21.92
N ILE A 311 30.58 6.95 22.00
CA ILE A 311 31.96 7.16 22.50
C ILE A 311 32.13 8.03 23.76
N GLN A 312 32.28 7.37 24.91
CA GLN A 312 33.41 7.57 25.84
C GLN A 312 33.81 6.15 26.33
N ASP A 313 34.79 5.46 25.71
CA ASP A 313 36.25 5.61 25.84
C ASP A 313 36.84 5.40 27.25
N GLU A 314 36.41 4.35 27.96
CA GLU A 314 37.00 3.95 29.26
C GLU A 314 37.77 2.62 29.31
N PHE A 315 37.74 1.75 28.28
CA PHE A 315 38.19 0.35 28.44
C PHE A 315 39.39 -0.14 27.59
N ARG A 316 40.26 0.75 27.10
CA ARG A 316 41.60 0.43 26.53
C ARG A 316 42.47 1.68 26.43
N ALA A 317 43.69 1.67 27.02
CA ALA A 317 44.91 2.23 26.39
C ALA A 317 46.20 2.27 27.25
N LYS A 318 46.16 2.54 28.58
CA LYS A 318 47.35 3.07 29.30
C LYS A 318 47.76 2.29 30.56
N LYS A 319 49.09 2.06 30.69
CA LYS A 319 49.84 1.21 31.64
C LYS A 319 49.44 -0.28 31.67
N ALA A 320 50.29 -1.28 31.37
CA ALA A 320 51.65 -1.34 30.83
C ALA A 320 52.86 -0.84 31.68
N PHE A 321 53.98 -1.57 31.54
CA PHE A 321 55.38 -1.11 31.56
C PHE A 321 56.24 -1.17 32.86
N GLU A 322 55.92 -1.95 33.90
CA GLU A 322 56.75 -1.96 35.15
C GLU A 322 57.37 -3.32 35.61
N ASP A 323 57.01 -4.46 35.03
CA ASP A 323 57.44 -5.80 35.55
C ASP A 323 58.73 -6.42 34.92
N THR A 324 59.32 -5.81 33.89
CA THR A 324 60.24 -6.56 32.98
C THR A 324 61.73 -6.61 33.35
N GLU A 325 62.22 -5.94 34.39
CA GLU A 325 63.66 -5.62 34.51
C GLU A 325 64.55 -6.58 35.35
N LYS A 326 63.99 -7.50 36.15
CA LYS A 326 64.74 -8.13 37.27
C LYS A 326 65.67 -9.32 36.95
N ASN A 327 65.72 -9.84 35.73
CA ASN A 327 66.13 -11.24 35.48
C ASN A 327 67.60 -11.53 35.04
N ILE A 328 68.52 -10.56 34.98
CA ILE A 328 69.74 -10.70 34.14
C ILE A 328 71.08 -11.07 34.85
N ARG A 329 71.27 -10.82 36.16
CA ARG A 329 72.62 -10.70 36.79
C ARG A 329 73.29 -11.96 37.41
N LEU A 330 73.19 -13.16 36.84
CA LEU A 330 73.57 -14.42 37.56
C LEU A 330 74.65 -15.36 36.93
N LYS A 331 75.37 -15.01 35.85
CA LYS A 331 75.96 -16.04 34.94
C LYS A 331 77.48 -16.32 34.95
N GLU A 332 78.35 -15.57 35.64
CA GLU A 332 79.69 -15.24 35.07
C GLU A 332 80.96 -15.64 35.89
N LYS A 333 81.13 -16.87 36.44
CA LYS A 333 82.16 -17.10 37.49
C LYS A 333 82.97 -18.43 37.54
N ARG A 334 83.34 -19.11 36.44
CA ARG A 334 83.74 -20.55 36.50
C ARG A 334 85.14 -21.04 36.01
N ASP A 335 85.99 -20.25 35.34
CA ASP A 335 86.87 -20.82 34.27
C ASP A 335 88.43 -20.75 34.40
N ARG A 336 89.11 -21.04 35.53
CA ARG A 336 90.55 -20.64 35.73
C ARG A 336 91.69 -21.65 36.06
N ALA A 337 91.50 -22.97 36.21
CA ALA A 337 92.46 -23.78 37.02
C ALA A 337 93.63 -24.59 36.34
N ASN A 338 93.69 -24.80 35.01
CA ASN A 338 94.25 -26.08 34.47
C ASN A 338 95.64 -26.06 33.74
N LYS A 339 96.76 -25.53 34.28
CA LYS A 339 97.95 -25.21 33.42
C LYS A 339 99.37 -25.83 33.63
N ALA A 340 99.71 -26.57 34.69
CA ALA A 340 101.13 -26.67 35.10
C ALA A 340 102.01 -27.90 34.72
N ALA A 341 101.46 -29.11 34.57
CA ALA A 341 102.23 -30.36 34.79
C ALA A 341 102.96 -30.97 33.57
N LEU A 342 103.83 -30.21 32.86
CA LEU A 342 104.10 -30.50 31.44
C LEU A 342 105.52 -30.96 31.00
N THR A 343 106.62 -30.68 31.73
CA THR A 343 107.93 -30.45 31.06
C THR A 343 108.97 -31.58 31.02
N GLN A 344 108.90 -32.67 31.80
CA GLN A 344 110.03 -33.62 31.91
C GLN A 344 110.03 -34.84 30.97
N SER A 345 108.97 -35.13 30.19
CA SER A 345 108.99 -36.28 29.25
C SER A 345 110.00 -36.12 28.10
N ILE A 346 110.26 -34.85 27.74
CA ILE A 346 110.72 -34.35 26.43
C ILE A 346 112.00 -35.01 25.88
N LEU A 347 112.87 -35.59 26.72
CA LEU A 347 114.15 -36.15 26.28
C LEU A 347 114.12 -37.65 25.95
N LEU A 348 113.37 -38.48 26.69
CA LEU A 348 113.16 -39.89 26.28
C LEU A 348 112.27 -39.97 25.04
N ASP A 349 111.38 -38.99 24.87
CA ASP A 349 110.60 -38.79 23.65
C ASP A 349 111.52 -38.59 22.42
N ARG A 350 112.74 -38.06 22.58
CA ARG A 350 113.59 -37.63 21.45
C ARG A 350 114.31 -38.76 20.68
N LYS A 351 114.68 -39.86 21.33
CA LYS A 351 115.16 -41.07 20.62
C LYS A 351 114.03 -41.98 20.16
N ARG A 352 112.88 -41.93 20.85
CA ARG A 352 111.65 -42.54 20.35
C ARG A 352 111.20 -41.85 19.06
N GLN A 353 111.28 -40.51 19.02
CA GLN A 353 111.00 -39.68 17.85
C GLN A 353 111.74 -40.14 16.59
N GLU A 354 113.05 -40.38 16.60
CA GLU A 354 113.77 -40.74 15.36
C GLU A 354 113.27 -42.05 14.72
N ALA A 355 113.12 -43.12 15.52
CA ALA A 355 112.54 -44.39 15.03
C ALA A 355 111.06 -44.23 14.65
N PHE A 356 110.30 -43.50 15.47
CA PHE A 356 108.89 -43.16 15.20
C PHE A 356 108.73 -42.28 13.95
N HIS A 357 109.70 -41.45 13.58
CA HIS A 357 109.68 -40.62 12.39
C HIS A 357 110.00 -41.42 11.13
N ALA A 358 110.89 -42.41 11.21
CA ALA A 358 111.10 -43.36 10.11
C ALA A 358 109.85 -44.24 9.88
N GLU A 359 109.24 -44.74 10.96
CA GLU A 359 107.99 -45.50 10.86
C GLU A 359 106.80 -44.61 10.43
N GLN A 360 106.72 -43.37 10.94
CA GLN A 360 105.76 -42.37 10.46
C GLN A 360 105.99 -42.06 8.98
N ALA A 361 107.21 -41.98 8.46
CA ALA A 361 107.44 -41.69 7.04
C ALA A 361 106.93 -42.82 6.12
N GLY A 362 106.99 -44.08 6.57
CA GLY A 362 106.30 -45.20 5.93
C GLY A 362 104.79 -45.07 6.03
N ARG A 363 104.27 -44.99 7.26
CA ARG A 363 102.83 -44.84 7.55
C ARG A 363 102.21 -43.61 6.88
N LEU A 364 102.96 -42.51 6.69
CA LEU A 364 102.53 -41.29 6.00
C LEU A 364 102.33 -41.56 4.52
N ARG A 365 103.23 -42.28 3.84
CA ARG A 365 103.03 -42.68 2.44
C ARG A 365 101.82 -43.61 2.27
N ASP A 366 101.60 -44.52 3.23
CA ASP A 366 100.41 -45.37 3.24
C ASP A 366 99.13 -44.55 3.53
N ILE A 367 99.21 -43.54 4.40
CA ILE A 367 98.12 -42.58 4.65
C ILE A 367 97.86 -41.74 3.40
N ASP A 368 98.88 -41.21 2.74
CA ASP A 368 98.77 -40.42 1.51
C ASP A 368 98.12 -41.24 0.40
N ALA A 369 98.56 -42.48 0.18
CA ALA A 369 97.95 -43.39 -0.80
C ALA A 369 96.49 -43.74 -0.46
N ASN A 370 96.14 -43.86 0.83
CA ASN A 370 94.76 -44.03 1.27
C ASN A 370 93.94 -42.72 1.17
N MET A 371 94.53 -41.55 1.40
CA MET A 371 93.92 -40.24 1.22
C MET A 371 93.63 -39.95 -0.25
N ASP A 372 94.54 -40.33 -1.15
CA ASP A 372 94.34 -40.28 -2.60
C ASP A 372 93.15 -41.17 -3.03
N ARG A 373 93.07 -42.38 -2.45
CA ARG A 373 91.96 -43.32 -2.68
C ARG A 373 90.63 -42.80 -2.12
N ILE A 374 90.64 -42.20 -0.93
CA ILE A 374 89.48 -41.59 -0.28
C ILE A 374 89.03 -40.35 -1.07
N GLY A 375 89.96 -39.50 -1.53
CA GLY A 375 89.69 -38.32 -2.34
C GLY A 375 89.05 -38.68 -3.68
N ARG A 376 89.55 -39.72 -4.37
CA ARG A 376 88.88 -40.26 -5.57
C ARG A 376 87.46 -40.75 -5.27
N GLN A 377 87.26 -41.48 -4.17
CA GLN A 377 85.92 -41.92 -3.74
C GLN A 377 85.00 -40.75 -3.32
N GLN A 378 85.54 -39.67 -2.77
CA GLN A 378 84.78 -38.46 -2.47
C GLN A 378 84.35 -37.76 -3.77
N VAL A 379 85.28 -37.51 -4.70
CA VAL A 379 84.96 -36.92 -6.02
C VAL A 379 83.94 -37.76 -6.79
N GLU A 380 84.03 -39.09 -6.77
CA GLU A 380 83.02 -39.97 -7.37
C GLU A 380 81.66 -39.88 -6.68
N ARG A 381 81.62 -39.86 -5.34
CA ARG A 381 80.38 -39.69 -4.57
C ARG A 381 79.74 -38.33 -4.80
N ASP A 382 80.52 -37.26 -4.80
CA ASP A 382 80.05 -35.90 -5.01
C ASP A 382 79.54 -35.73 -6.44
N TYR A 383 80.22 -36.28 -7.45
CA TYR A 383 79.73 -36.31 -8.82
C TYR A 383 78.41 -37.09 -8.95
N GLN A 384 78.31 -38.27 -8.32
CA GLN A 384 77.07 -39.06 -8.31
C GLN A 384 75.93 -38.33 -7.57
N HIS A 385 76.23 -37.67 -6.45
CA HIS A 385 75.29 -36.91 -5.62
C HIS A 385 74.79 -35.65 -6.36
N HIS A 386 75.67 -34.87 -6.97
CA HIS A 386 75.29 -33.73 -7.82
C HIS A 386 74.45 -34.19 -9.03
N LYS A 387 74.81 -35.31 -9.66
CA LYS A 387 74.04 -35.89 -10.77
C LYS A 387 72.64 -36.34 -10.31
N ALA A 388 72.52 -36.98 -9.14
CA ALA A 388 71.25 -37.39 -8.55
C ALA A 388 70.37 -36.19 -8.14
N ILE A 389 70.97 -35.13 -7.60
CA ILE A 389 70.27 -33.86 -7.31
C ILE A 389 69.77 -33.24 -8.62
N ALA A 390 70.58 -33.20 -9.67
CA ALA A 390 70.20 -32.63 -10.96
C ALA A 390 69.06 -33.42 -11.64
N THR A 391 69.08 -34.75 -11.60
CA THR A 391 67.95 -35.56 -12.11
C THR A 391 66.70 -35.39 -11.26
N ALA A 392 66.81 -35.45 -9.93
CA ALA A 392 65.65 -35.25 -9.04
C ALA A 392 65.06 -33.83 -9.14
N ALA A 393 65.88 -32.80 -9.37
CA ALA A 393 65.40 -31.44 -9.63
C ALA A 393 64.61 -31.37 -10.95
N LYS A 394 65.13 -31.97 -12.02
CA LYS A 394 64.46 -32.03 -13.33
C LYS A 394 63.16 -32.85 -13.29
N GLU A 395 63.13 -33.94 -12.53
CA GLU A 395 61.92 -34.74 -12.31
C GLU A 395 60.84 -33.94 -11.56
N ARG A 396 61.22 -33.18 -10.52
CA ARG A 396 60.30 -32.27 -9.81
C ARG A 396 59.78 -31.16 -10.72
N GLU A 397 60.63 -30.58 -11.58
CA GLU A 397 60.24 -29.56 -12.56
C GLU A 397 59.23 -30.12 -13.57
N LEU A 398 59.45 -31.34 -14.08
CA LEU A 398 58.52 -32.02 -14.98
C LEU A 398 57.18 -32.32 -14.30
N GLN A 399 57.20 -32.86 -13.07
CA GLN A 399 55.98 -33.14 -12.28
C GLN A 399 55.20 -31.85 -11.98
N HIS A 400 55.87 -30.77 -11.58
CA HIS A 400 55.26 -29.47 -11.37
C HIS A 400 54.66 -28.91 -12.67
N GLY A 401 55.37 -29.06 -13.80
CA GLY A 401 54.86 -28.69 -15.13
C GLY A 401 53.63 -29.50 -15.57
N GLU A 402 53.53 -30.77 -15.18
CA GLU A 402 52.34 -31.60 -15.40
C GLU A 402 51.17 -31.18 -14.51
N GLN A 403 51.41 -30.96 -13.22
CA GLN A 403 50.40 -30.45 -12.27
C GLN A 403 49.86 -29.09 -12.72
N LEU A 404 50.73 -28.18 -13.16
CA LEU A 404 50.32 -26.88 -13.69
C LEU A 404 49.49 -27.00 -14.98
N ARG A 405 49.84 -27.91 -15.89
CA ARG A 405 49.02 -28.21 -17.08
C ARG A 405 47.63 -28.74 -16.69
N GLN A 406 47.56 -29.69 -15.76
CA GLN A 406 46.29 -30.23 -15.24
C GLN A 406 45.45 -29.15 -14.52
N GLN A 407 46.09 -28.25 -13.77
CA GLN A 407 45.41 -27.13 -13.10
C GLN A 407 44.85 -26.13 -14.12
N ILE A 408 45.62 -25.79 -15.16
CA ILE A 408 45.16 -24.93 -16.26
C ILE A 408 43.96 -25.58 -16.98
N GLU A 409 44.03 -26.86 -17.31
CA GLU A 409 42.92 -27.56 -17.98
C GLU A 409 41.68 -27.65 -17.08
N SER A 410 41.85 -27.98 -15.79
CA SER A 410 40.75 -28.00 -14.81
C SER A 410 40.09 -26.62 -14.68
N ASN A 411 40.88 -25.55 -14.58
CA ASN A 411 40.37 -24.17 -14.53
C ASN A 411 39.67 -23.77 -15.84
N GLU A 412 40.20 -24.15 -17.01
CA GLU A 412 39.55 -24.02 -18.32
C GLU A 412 38.19 -24.73 -18.35
N GLN A 413 38.14 -26.00 -17.96
CA GLN A 413 36.92 -26.80 -17.92
C GLN A 413 35.89 -26.21 -16.95
N ASN A 414 36.32 -25.78 -15.77
CA ASN A 414 35.42 -25.20 -14.76
C ASN A 414 34.90 -23.82 -15.20
N ARG A 415 35.73 -22.98 -15.83
CA ARG A 415 35.29 -21.72 -16.46
C ARG A 415 34.28 -21.95 -17.59
N ARG A 416 34.44 -23.02 -18.38
CA ARG A 416 33.46 -23.42 -19.41
C ARG A 416 32.16 -23.91 -18.77
N LYS A 417 32.22 -24.77 -17.74
CA LYS A 417 31.04 -25.25 -16.99
C LYS A 417 30.26 -24.10 -16.35
N ALA A 418 30.94 -23.14 -15.71
CA ALA A 418 30.32 -21.96 -15.11
C ALA A 418 29.54 -21.14 -16.15
N LYS A 419 30.14 -20.85 -17.32
CA LYS A 419 29.44 -20.15 -18.41
C LYS A 419 28.23 -20.92 -18.97
N MET A 420 28.30 -22.25 -19.05
CA MET A 420 27.13 -23.05 -19.44
C MET A 420 26.04 -23.02 -18.38
N PHE A 421 26.39 -22.99 -17.09
CA PHE A 421 25.45 -22.85 -15.99
C PHE A 421 24.77 -21.47 -16.00
N GLU A 422 25.54 -20.38 -16.11
CA GLU A 422 25.03 -19.01 -16.28
C GLU A 422 24.05 -18.88 -17.46
N GLN A 423 24.35 -19.53 -18.59
CA GLN A 423 23.48 -19.53 -19.77
C GLN A 423 22.19 -20.35 -19.54
N ASN A 424 22.29 -21.50 -18.88
CA ASN A 424 21.12 -22.33 -18.55
C ASN A 424 20.20 -21.63 -17.54
N ASP A 425 20.76 -20.98 -16.51
CA ASP A 425 20.03 -20.19 -15.53
C ASP A 425 19.35 -18.98 -16.19
N ALA A 426 20.04 -18.26 -17.08
CA ALA A 426 19.45 -17.16 -17.85
C ALA A 426 18.31 -17.63 -18.76
N MET A 427 18.41 -18.81 -19.38
CA MET A 427 17.33 -19.42 -20.15
C MET A 427 16.16 -19.88 -19.27
N PHE A 428 16.45 -20.45 -18.10
CA PHE A 428 15.43 -20.86 -17.12
C PHE A 428 14.65 -19.66 -16.58
N LEU A 429 15.34 -18.57 -16.21
CA LEU A 429 14.71 -17.33 -15.75
C LEU A 429 13.80 -16.70 -16.83
N LYS A 430 14.24 -16.67 -18.10
CA LYS A 430 13.39 -16.24 -19.22
C LYS A 430 12.16 -17.14 -19.39
N LYS A 431 12.36 -18.46 -19.35
CA LYS A 431 11.26 -19.44 -19.45
C LYS A 431 10.26 -19.29 -18.30
N LYS A 432 10.73 -19.00 -17.08
CA LYS A 432 9.91 -18.70 -15.91
C LYS A 432 9.10 -17.41 -16.11
N ALA A 433 9.75 -16.29 -16.47
CA ALA A 433 9.08 -15.02 -16.72
C ALA A 433 8.03 -15.10 -17.85
N LEU A 434 8.30 -15.90 -18.90
CA LEU A 434 7.33 -16.19 -19.95
C LEU A 434 6.12 -16.99 -19.45
N LYS A 435 6.33 -18.04 -18.63
CA LYS A 435 5.23 -18.78 -17.98
C LYS A 435 4.40 -17.89 -17.05
N GLU A 436 5.04 -17.03 -16.26
CA GLU A 436 4.37 -16.09 -15.34
C GLU A 436 3.59 -14.99 -16.09
N SER A 437 4.12 -14.50 -17.21
CA SER A 437 3.41 -13.60 -18.13
C SER A 437 2.17 -14.27 -18.76
N ILE A 438 2.30 -15.53 -19.22
CA ILE A 438 1.17 -16.34 -19.74
C ILE A 438 0.10 -16.55 -18.67
N LEU A 439 0.50 -16.89 -17.44
CA LEU A 439 -0.41 -17.04 -16.30
C LEU A 439 -1.17 -15.73 -16.03
N ALA A 440 -0.47 -14.60 -15.97
CA ALA A 440 -1.09 -13.32 -15.73
C ALA A 440 -2.05 -12.89 -16.85
N GLU A 441 -1.73 -13.18 -18.11
CA GLU A 441 -2.63 -12.93 -19.25
C GLU A 441 -3.90 -13.81 -19.18
N LYS A 442 -3.78 -15.09 -18.81
CA LYS A 442 -4.97 -15.93 -18.53
C LYS A 442 -5.83 -15.34 -17.41
N VAL A 443 -5.21 -14.89 -16.31
CA VAL A 443 -5.96 -14.28 -15.19
C VAL A 443 -6.63 -12.99 -15.62
N ARG A 444 -5.97 -12.16 -16.45
CA ARG A 444 -6.55 -10.94 -17.03
C ARG A 444 -7.78 -11.25 -17.90
N GLN A 445 -7.68 -12.22 -18.80
CA GLN A 445 -8.81 -12.63 -19.65
C GLN A 445 -9.95 -13.27 -18.84
N SER A 446 -9.61 -14.12 -17.86
CA SER A 446 -10.58 -14.77 -16.95
C SER A 446 -11.31 -13.74 -16.08
N THR A 447 -10.60 -12.75 -15.52
CA THR A 447 -11.21 -11.67 -14.73
C THR A 447 -12.07 -10.74 -15.58
N LEU A 448 -11.62 -10.33 -16.77
CA LEU A 448 -12.45 -9.59 -17.74
C LEU A 448 -13.75 -10.33 -18.04
N HIS A 449 -13.67 -11.63 -18.34
CA HIS A 449 -14.85 -12.44 -18.65
C HIS A 449 -15.78 -12.65 -17.44
N LYS A 450 -15.23 -12.78 -16.23
CA LYS A 450 -16.00 -12.80 -14.96
C LYS A 450 -16.75 -11.46 -14.74
N LEU A 451 -16.10 -10.32 -14.97
CA LEU A 451 -16.68 -8.98 -14.82
C LEU A 451 -17.76 -8.68 -15.88
N GLN A 452 -17.53 -9.08 -17.14
CA GLN A 452 -18.54 -9.02 -18.20
C GLN A 452 -19.79 -9.84 -17.84
N LYS A 453 -19.61 -11.05 -17.29
CA LYS A 453 -20.70 -11.90 -16.78
C LYS A 453 -21.43 -11.30 -15.57
N GLN A 454 -20.79 -10.41 -14.81
CA GLN A 454 -21.39 -9.64 -13.72
C GLN A 454 -22.08 -8.35 -14.19
N GLY A 455 -22.14 -8.10 -15.50
CA GLY A 455 -22.78 -6.90 -16.06
C GLY A 455 -22.03 -5.60 -15.76
N VAL A 456 -20.71 -5.66 -15.52
CA VAL A 456 -19.88 -4.46 -15.35
C VAL A 456 -19.78 -3.74 -16.71
N PRO A 457 -20.12 -2.43 -16.79
CA PRO A 457 -20.02 -1.67 -18.03
C PRO A 457 -18.62 -1.69 -18.64
N GLU A 458 -18.54 -1.86 -19.97
CA GLU A 458 -17.27 -1.99 -20.70
C GLU A 458 -16.33 -0.81 -20.48
N GLU A 459 -16.86 0.40 -20.25
CA GLU A 459 -16.08 1.61 -19.96
C GLU A 459 -15.11 1.42 -18.80
N TYR A 460 -15.55 0.78 -17.71
CA TYR A 460 -14.69 0.49 -16.54
C TYR A 460 -13.75 -0.69 -16.78
N LEU A 461 -14.00 -1.51 -17.80
CA LEU A 461 -13.16 -2.64 -18.19
C LEU A 461 -12.01 -2.25 -19.12
N ARG A 462 -12.05 -1.06 -19.75
CA ARG A 462 -11.03 -0.59 -20.72
C ARG A 462 -9.61 -0.61 -20.15
N GLU A 463 -9.40 -0.17 -18.90
CA GLU A 463 -8.06 -0.19 -18.29
C GLU A 463 -7.51 -1.62 -18.13
N LEU A 464 -8.34 -2.57 -17.72
CA LEU A 464 -7.98 -3.98 -17.60
C LEU A 464 -7.85 -4.65 -18.99
N GLY A 465 -8.63 -4.20 -19.97
CA GLY A 465 -8.59 -4.62 -21.37
C GLY A 465 -7.31 -4.19 -22.10
N HIS A 466 -6.76 -3.02 -21.78
CA HIS A 466 -5.54 -2.47 -22.39
C HIS A 466 -4.26 -2.65 -21.54
N MET A 467 -4.35 -3.26 -20.36
CA MET A 467 -3.19 -3.50 -19.50
C MET A 467 -2.17 -4.43 -20.18
N LYS A 468 -0.98 -3.92 -20.48
CA LYS A 468 0.12 -4.68 -21.10
C LYS A 468 0.88 -5.51 -20.05
N ILE A 469 1.00 -6.81 -20.29
CA ILE A 469 1.79 -7.74 -19.49
C ILE A 469 3.07 -8.07 -20.25
N ASN A 470 4.22 -7.75 -19.66
CA ASN A 470 5.56 -7.95 -20.20
C ASN A 470 6.36 -8.84 -19.26
N GLU A 471 7.43 -9.49 -19.76
CA GLU A 471 8.37 -10.30 -18.96
C GLU A 471 8.96 -9.57 -17.73
N THR A 472 9.03 -8.23 -17.76
CA THR A 472 9.51 -7.38 -16.65
C THR A 472 8.46 -7.06 -15.59
N ASN A 473 7.18 -7.27 -15.91
CA ASN A 473 6.02 -6.77 -15.15
C ASN A 473 5.08 -7.90 -14.68
N ALA A 474 5.38 -9.15 -15.05
CA ALA A 474 4.73 -10.34 -14.52
C ALA A 474 4.87 -10.34 -12.98
#